data_AF-A0A7V5RAZ0-F1
#
_entry.id   AF-A0A7V5RAZ0-F1
#
_cell.length_a   1.000
_cell.length_b   1.000
_cell.length_c   1.000
_cell.angle_alpha   90.00
_cell.angle_beta   90.00
_cell.angle_gamma   90.00
#
_symmetry.space_group_name_H-M   'P 1'
#
loop_
_entity.id
_entity.type
_entity.pdbx_description
1 polymer ?
#
loop_
_entity_poly.entity_id
_entity_poly.type
_entity_poly.pdbx_seq_one_letter_code
_entity_poly.pdbx_strand_id
1 'polypeptide(L)'
;MPSRLSHRRAQTGGEGRGLHGPCAHHREHLPLLQRHALQPLLQEVPAQGPRRRPRRRAAPVHNRRRLHGLRRLPLRLSHRAALHSDRVGEGAVSGRAGRRRYGPRRRLVQALVVGLLIGVPLLNVVKIDVVQGTLCSIGIRSVEVTCSLGALQVFLASGELYWRLLLPGLFFVALALVLGRVFCGWVCPQHMAGEAGDGVRTLLGRNDGAGPDPPRRYRRARNLYLSILAAGLVSTAVVGVPVICYVCPVGIICRTLFTGTFFGRVGGEIFIVAAIVGFEVVASRRGWCRYICPLGALYSLFPMGASLRVRRDAARCVECGACETDCPMGESPMRGLVRRSCTNCAVCIDTCPEGALHFSSRLVSSARRRLNLERRSRSSQGNPYLP
;
A
#
# COMPACT_ATOMS: atom_id res chain seq x y z
N MET A 1 26.27 -13.41 66.85
CA MET A 1 26.66 -13.98 68.16
C MET A 1 26.43 -12.91 69.21
N PRO A 2 25.90 -13.22 70.40
CA PRO A 2 25.26 -14.48 70.84
C PRO A 2 23.75 -14.44 70.45
N SER A 3 22.74 -15.15 71.00
CA SER A 3 22.62 -16.23 72.01
C SER A 3 21.59 -17.28 71.53
N ARG A 4 21.49 -18.44 72.19
CA ARG A 4 20.49 -19.51 71.92
C ARG A 4 19.41 -19.58 73.01
N LEU A 5 18.48 -20.53 72.82
CA LEU A 5 17.57 -21.24 73.76
C LEU A 5 16.08 -20.86 73.55
N SER A 6 15.08 -21.70 73.20
CA SER A 6 14.83 -23.16 73.03
C SER A 6 13.96 -23.83 74.11
N HIS A 7 12.79 -24.36 73.75
CA HIS A 7 12.06 -25.51 74.35
C HIS A 7 11.03 -25.99 73.27
N ARG A 8 10.96 -27.27 72.83
CA ARG A 8 10.36 -28.50 73.45
C ARG A 8 8.85 -28.36 73.76
N ARG A 9 7.93 -29.31 73.50
CA ARG A 9 7.86 -30.68 72.87
C ARG A 9 6.41 -30.83 72.28
N ALA A 10 5.85 -31.87 71.64
CA ALA A 10 6.13 -33.27 71.24
C ALA A 10 5.37 -33.56 69.91
N GLN A 11 5.52 -34.61 69.09
CA GLN A 11 5.95 -36.04 69.18
C GLN A 11 4.90 -37.10 69.57
N THR A 12 4.23 -37.69 68.56
CA THR A 12 3.96 -39.13 68.32
C THR A 12 3.60 -39.32 66.82
N GLY A 13 3.93 -40.40 66.09
CA GLY A 13 4.90 -41.48 66.34
C GLY A 13 4.85 -42.62 65.28
N GLY A 14 5.92 -42.83 64.49
CA GLY A 14 6.14 -43.93 63.51
C GLY A 14 5.23 -43.94 62.28
N GLU A 15 5.48 -44.66 61.17
CA GLU A 15 6.66 -45.29 60.52
C GLU A 15 6.21 -45.67 59.06
N GLY A 16 7.04 -46.04 58.07
CA GLY A 16 8.50 -46.18 58.01
C GLY A 16 9.01 -46.81 56.70
N ARG A 17 10.22 -46.40 56.25
CA ARG A 17 10.99 -46.90 55.07
C ARG A 17 10.38 -46.68 53.66
N GLY A 18 11.22 -46.61 52.61
CA GLY A 18 10.79 -46.95 51.24
C GLY A 18 11.20 -46.03 50.08
N LEU A 19 12.47 -46.10 49.67
CA LEU A 19 13.12 -45.67 48.42
C LEU A 19 12.29 -45.55 47.09
N HIS A 20 12.76 -44.64 46.21
CA HIS A 20 12.70 -44.64 44.73
C HIS A 20 11.35 -44.69 43.97
N GLY A 21 10.89 -43.49 43.54
CA GLY A 21 10.46 -43.20 42.14
C GLY A 21 9.22 -43.89 41.52
N PRO A 22 8.68 -43.31 40.43
CA PRO A 22 7.84 -44.08 39.50
C PRO A 22 8.18 -43.88 38.01
N CYS A 23 8.24 -44.98 37.27
CA CYS A 23 8.16 -45.00 35.80
C CYS A 23 6.69 -45.04 35.34
N ALA A 24 6.43 -44.75 34.06
CA ALA A 24 5.11 -44.91 33.46
C ALA A 24 4.89 -46.34 32.93
N HIS A 25 3.67 -46.89 33.04
CA HIS A 25 2.91 -47.38 31.86
C HIS A 25 1.46 -47.82 32.16
N HIS A 26 0.67 -47.83 31.09
CA HIS A 26 -0.46 -48.73 30.77
C HIS A 26 -1.87 -48.64 31.43
N ARG A 27 -2.82 -48.24 30.55
CA ARG A 27 -4.03 -48.96 30.08
C ARG A 27 -5.34 -49.00 30.88
N GLU A 28 -6.41 -48.72 30.12
CA GLU A 28 -7.76 -49.34 30.10
C GLU A 28 -8.58 -49.42 31.41
N HIS A 29 -9.75 -48.77 31.42
CA HIS A 29 -11.04 -49.46 31.26
C HIS A 29 -12.20 -48.48 30.94
N LEU A 30 -13.30 -49.01 30.39
CA LEU A 30 -14.54 -48.28 30.05
C LEU A 30 -15.75 -49.04 30.62
N PRO A 31 -16.79 -48.33 31.10
CA PRO A 31 -18.16 -48.52 30.58
C PRO A 31 -18.82 -47.17 30.23
N LEU A 32 -19.50 -46.99 29.10
CA LEU A 32 -20.79 -47.57 28.65
C LEU A 32 -22.01 -47.17 29.51
N LEU A 33 -22.90 -46.36 28.93
CA LEU A 33 -24.37 -46.50 29.01
C LEU A 33 -25.08 -45.67 27.92
N GLN A 34 -25.75 -46.36 26.98
CA GLN A 34 -27.05 -46.07 26.33
C GLN A 34 -27.40 -44.71 25.65
N ARG A 35 -28.33 -44.65 24.67
CA ARG A 35 -28.65 -45.54 23.50
C ARG A 35 -29.74 -44.86 22.63
N HIS A 36 -29.59 -44.95 21.30
CA HIS A 36 -30.62 -44.63 20.26
C HIS A 36 -31.08 -43.15 20.19
N ALA A 37 -31.59 -42.62 19.08
CA ALA A 37 -31.85 -43.16 17.72
C ALA A 37 -31.37 -42.13 16.65
N LEU A 38 -31.40 -42.33 15.32
CA LEU A 38 -31.98 -43.37 14.47
C LEU A 38 -31.18 -43.51 13.15
N GLN A 39 -31.13 -44.71 12.58
CA GLN A 39 -30.75 -45.06 11.19
C GLN A 39 -31.67 -46.25 10.80
N PRO A 40 -31.97 -46.58 9.51
CA PRO A 40 -30.93 -46.99 8.52
C PRO A 40 -31.25 -46.75 7.01
N LEU A 41 -30.25 -46.99 6.14
CA LEU A 41 -30.23 -47.96 5.01
C LEU A 41 -29.24 -47.57 3.89
N LEU A 42 -28.75 -48.57 3.13
CA LEU A 42 -27.71 -48.45 2.09
C LEU A 42 -28.21 -48.91 0.71
N GLN A 43 -27.61 -48.33 -0.35
CA GLN A 43 -27.30 -48.92 -1.67
C GLN A 43 -26.56 -47.86 -2.52
N GLU A 44 -25.58 -48.11 -3.41
CA GLU A 44 -24.48 -49.11 -3.44
C GLU A 44 -23.42 -48.67 -4.51
N VAL A 45 -22.45 -49.53 -4.85
CA VAL A 45 -21.48 -49.45 -6.00
C VAL A 45 -20.41 -48.29 -5.98
N PRO A 46 -19.31 -48.30 -6.79
CA PRO A 46 -17.99 -48.59 -6.20
C PRO A 46 -16.85 -47.57 -6.48
N ALA A 47 -15.67 -47.84 -5.91
CA ALA A 47 -14.49 -46.97 -5.92
C ALA A 47 -13.64 -46.99 -7.21
N GLN A 48 -12.84 -45.93 -7.43
CA GLN A 48 -11.70 -45.93 -8.36
C GLN A 48 -10.57 -44.99 -7.89
N GLY A 49 -9.31 -45.46 -7.99
CA GLY A 49 -8.13 -44.81 -7.41
C GLY A 49 -7.35 -43.83 -8.32
N PRO A 50 -6.27 -43.21 -7.81
CA PRO A 50 -5.60 -42.05 -8.44
C PRO A 50 -4.69 -42.44 -9.62
N ARG A 51 -5.08 -42.06 -10.85
CA ARG A 51 -4.24 -42.26 -12.06
C ARG A 51 -3.17 -41.18 -12.22
N ARG A 52 -1.91 -41.56 -12.00
CA ARG A 52 -0.71 -40.79 -12.36
C ARG A 52 -0.61 -40.61 -13.88
N ARG A 53 -0.16 -39.43 -14.36
CA ARG A 53 0.14 -39.21 -15.79
C ARG A 53 1.50 -39.84 -16.18
N PRO A 54 1.62 -40.52 -17.34
CA PRO A 54 2.88 -41.09 -17.79
C PRO A 54 3.82 -40.04 -18.42
N ARG A 55 5.13 -40.24 -18.25
CA ARG A 55 6.17 -39.59 -19.09
C ARG A 55 6.22 -40.28 -20.46
N ARG A 56 6.38 -39.52 -21.55
CA ARG A 56 7.04 -40.00 -22.79
C ARG A 56 8.07 -38.97 -23.25
N ARG A 57 9.04 -39.44 -24.04
CA ARG A 57 10.34 -38.80 -24.31
C ARG A 57 10.25 -37.79 -25.47
N ALA A 58 11.21 -36.88 -25.52
CA ALA A 58 11.47 -36.05 -26.70
C ALA A 58 12.46 -36.77 -27.66
N ALA A 59 12.25 -36.60 -28.96
CA ALA A 59 13.21 -36.85 -30.04
C ALA A 59 12.82 -35.98 -31.27
N PRO A 60 13.75 -35.56 -32.15
CA PRO A 60 13.51 -34.56 -33.20
C PRO A 60 13.39 -35.17 -34.62
N VAL A 61 13.16 -34.33 -35.65
CA VAL A 61 13.89 -34.25 -36.95
C VAL A 61 13.14 -33.39 -38.01
N HIS A 62 13.90 -32.94 -39.01
CA HIS A 62 13.62 -32.11 -40.19
C HIS A 62 12.27 -32.20 -40.97
N ASN A 63 11.73 -31.01 -41.27
CA ASN A 63 11.80 -30.30 -42.58
C ASN A 63 11.19 -30.92 -43.88
N ARG A 64 10.67 -29.99 -44.71
CA ARG A 64 10.50 -29.99 -46.18
C ARG A 64 9.24 -30.62 -46.85
N ARG A 65 8.62 -29.74 -47.66
CA ARG A 65 7.86 -29.92 -48.93
C ARG A 65 6.33 -30.15 -48.89
N ARG A 66 5.64 -29.11 -49.39
CA ARG A 66 4.55 -29.10 -50.39
C ARG A 66 3.50 -30.23 -50.37
N LEU A 67 2.24 -29.84 -50.17
CA LEU A 67 1.14 -30.22 -51.06
C LEU A 67 0.38 -28.96 -51.51
N HIS A 68 -0.17 -29.00 -52.73
CA HIS A 68 -0.91 -27.87 -53.33
C HIS A 68 -2.42 -28.04 -53.14
N GLY A 69 -3.09 -26.92 -52.86
CA GLY A 69 -4.47 -26.67 -53.29
C GLY A 69 -5.61 -27.39 -52.57
N LEU A 70 -6.48 -26.60 -51.94
CA LEU A 70 -7.92 -26.65 -52.23
C LEU A 70 -8.57 -25.28 -51.98
N ARG A 71 -9.84 -25.15 -52.36
CA ARG A 71 -10.48 -23.87 -52.76
C ARG A 71 -10.70 -22.86 -51.62
N ARG A 72 -10.78 -21.58 -51.99
CA ARG A 72 -11.05 -20.43 -51.10
C ARG A 72 -12.53 -20.40 -50.66
N LEU A 73 -12.80 -20.08 -49.39
CA LEU A 73 -14.03 -19.39 -48.98
C LEU A 73 -13.72 -18.44 -47.78
N PRO A 74 -14.12 -17.15 -47.78
CA PRO A 74 -13.53 -16.16 -46.87
C PRO A 74 -14.39 -15.79 -45.64
N LEU A 75 -14.25 -16.51 -44.52
CA LEU A 75 -14.80 -16.07 -43.23
C LEU A 75 -13.89 -15.01 -42.56
N ARG A 76 -14.11 -13.74 -42.94
CA ARG A 76 -13.40 -12.54 -42.42
C ARG A 76 -13.77 -12.20 -40.96
N LEU A 77 -13.26 -12.91 -39.95
CA LEU A 77 -13.58 -12.56 -38.54
C LEU A 77 -12.48 -12.88 -37.49
N SER A 78 -11.22 -12.51 -37.76
CA SER A 78 -10.11 -12.67 -36.78
C SER A 78 -9.01 -11.59 -36.84
N HIS A 79 -8.70 -11.06 -38.02
CA HIS A 79 -7.47 -10.26 -38.25
C HIS A 79 -7.31 -8.94 -37.47
N ARG A 80 -8.37 -8.39 -36.86
CA ARG A 80 -8.28 -7.16 -36.04
C ARG A 80 -7.65 -7.37 -34.65
N ALA A 81 -7.49 -8.60 -34.18
CA ALA A 81 -6.82 -8.90 -32.91
C ALA A 81 -5.29 -8.98 -33.03
N ALA A 82 -4.78 -9.58 -34.12
CA ALA A 82 -3.34 -9.81 -34.29
C ALA A 82 -2.55 -8.51 -34.54
N LEU A 83 -3.07 -7.63 -35.40
CA LEU A 83 -2.40 -6.39 -35.84
C LEU A 83 -2.12 -5.34 -34.74
N HIS A 84 -2.55 -5.58 -33.50
CA HIS A 84 -2.28 -4.68 -32.37
C HIS A 84 -1.12 -5.13 -31.47
N SER A 85 -0.63 -6.38 -31.62
CA SER A 85 0.50 -6.91 -30.83
C SER A 85 1.86 -6.47 -31.38
N ASP A 86 2.01 -6.44 -32.71
CA ASP A 86 3.32 -6.34 -33.36
C ASP A 86 3.84 -4.90 -33.53
N ARG A 87 3.24 -3.93 -32.82
CA ARG A 87 3.72 -2.54 -32.71
C ARG A 87 4.29 -2.21 -31.32
N VAL A 88 4.59 -3.23 -30.51
CA VAL A 88 5.32 -3.06 -29.23
C VAL A 88 6.85 -3.14 -29.44
N GLY A 89 7.31 -3.62 -30.60
CA GLY A 89 8.71 -3.58 -30.99
C GLY A 89 9.16 -2.21 -31.47
N GLU A 90 10.31 -1.76 -30.97
CA GLU A 90 11.28 -0.87 -31.66
C GLU A 90 10.77 0.49 -32.18
N GLY A 91 9.71 1.03 -31.57
CA GLY A 91 9.38 2.45 -31.63
C GLY A 91 10.41 3.30 -30.88
N ALA A 92 11.55 3.60 -31.53
CA ALA A 92 12.59 4.46 -30.98
C ALA A 92 12.02 5.84 -30.59
N VAL A 93 11.93 6.10 -29.28
CA VAL A 93 11.35 7.34 -28.76
C VAL A 93 12.25 8.52 -29.11
N SER A 94 11.79 9.38 -30.02
CA SER A 94 12.49 10.61 -30.40
C SER A 94 12.82 11.43 -29.14
N GLY A 95 14.11 11.75 -28.97
CA GLY A 95 14.77 12.02 -27.69
C GLY A 95 14.44 13.35 -26.98
N ARG A 96 13.18 13.81 -27.00
CA ARG A 96 12.73 14.93 -26.18
C ARG A 96 12.69 14.53 -24.71
N ALA A 97 13.75 14.86 -23.98
CA ALA A 97 13.81 14.66 -22.54
C ALA A 97 12.58 15.31 -21.84
N GLY A 98 11.84 14.51 -21.07
CA GLY A 98 10.63 14.95 -20.39
C GLY A 98 10.87 16.13 -19.45
N ARG A 99 9.87 17.03 -19.36
CA ARG A 99 9.99 18.31 -18.63
C ARG A 99 9.95 18.08 -17.11
N ARG A 100 11.11 17.78 -16.50
CA ARG A 100 11.35 17.55 -15.05
C ARG A 100 11.02 18.76 -14.15
N ARG A 101 9.76 19.17 -14.08
CA ARG A 101 9.26 20.32 -13.31
C ARG A 101 8.97 19.96 -11.86
N TYR A 102 8.46 18.75 -11.59
CA TYR A 102 8.02 18.36 -10.25
C TYR A 102 9.08 17.56 -9.50
N GLY A 103 9.88 16.73 -10.19
CA GLY A 103 10.96 15.93 -9.62
C GLY A 103 11.89 16.68 -8.66
N PRO A 104 12.51 17.82 -9.06
CA PRO A 104 13.37 18.61 -8.17
C PRO A 104 12.61 19.15 -6.95
N ARG A 105 11.37 19.65 -7.15
CA ARG A 105 10.52 20.16 -6.07
C ARG A 105 10.11 19.06 -5.10
N ARG A 106 9.83 17.85 -5.61
CA ARG A 106 9.51 16.66 -4.80
C ARG A 106 10.72 16.19 -4.01
N ARG A 107 11.91 16.16 -4.63
CA ARG A 107 13.17 15.85 -3.95
C ARG A 107 13.50 16.86 -2.84
N LEU A 108 13.24 18.15 -3.05
CA LEU A 108 13.38 19.17 -2.02
C LEU A 108 12.40 18.94 -0.84
N VAL A 109 11.10 18.74 -1.12
CA VAL A 109 10.12 18.43 -0.06
C VAL A 109 10.47 17.15 0.70
N GLN A 110 10.88 16.10 -0.01
CA GLN A 110 11.38 14.85 0.57
C GLN A 110 12.60 15.08 1.49
N ALA A 111 13.59 15.85 1.03
CA ALA A 111 14.78 16.17 1.83
C ALA A 111 14.44 16.98 3.09
N LEU A 112 13.55 17.97 2.98
CA LEU A 112 13.05 18.75 4.12
C LEU A 112 12.29 17.87 5.13
N VAL A 113 11.51 16.89 4.66
CA VAL A 113 10.78 15.95 5.54
C VAL A 113 11.71 14.98 6.25
N VAL A 114 12.79 14.51 5.62
CA VAL A 114 13.84 13.72 6.29
C VAL A 114 14.65 14.59 7.27
N GLY A 115 14.96 15.84 6.89
CA GLY A 115 15.58 16.82 7.78
C GLY A 115 14.73 17.09 9.03
N LEU A 116 13.40 17.17 8.90
CA LEU A 116 12.47 17.29 10.01
C LEU A 116 12.42 16.01 10.87
N LEU A 117 12.39 14.83 10.24
CA LEU A 117 12.37 13.52 10.93
C LEU A 117 13.59 13.28 11.81
N ILE A 118 14.76 13.76 11.39
CA ILE A 118 16.03 13.62 12.14
C ILE A 118 16.21 14.82 13.09
N GLY A 119 15.86 16.02 12.62
CA GLY A 119 16.05 17.28 13.34
C GLY A 119 15.16 17.46 14.56
N VAL A 120 13.88 17.04 14.52
CA VAL A 120 12.98 17.18 15.69
C VAL A 120 13.47 16.36 16.90
N PRO A 121 13.81 15.06 16.76
CA PRO A 121 14.45 14.32 17.85
C PRO A 121 15.78 14.94 18.31
N LEU A 122 16.63 15.41 17.38
CA LEU A 122 17.93 15.99 17.73
C LEU A 122 17.81 17.32 18.49
N LEU A 123 16.88 18.20 18.10
CA LEU A 123 16.61 19.47 18.81
C LEU A 123 16.07 19.23 20.23
N ASN A 124 15.31 18.15 20.43
CA ASN A 124 14.81 17.78 21.76
C ASN A 124 15.93 17.24 22.68
N VAL A 125 16.91 16.50 22.14
CA VAL A 125 18.14 16.14 22.88
C VAL A 125 18.94 17.38 23.32
N VAL A 126 18.86 18.48 22.57
CA VAL A 126 19.43 19.81 22.91
C VAL A 126 18.50 20.62 23.86
N LYS A 127 17.42 20.02 24.37
CA LYS A 127 16.40 20.61 25.28
C LYS A 127 15.65 21.82 24.69
N ILE A 128 15.45 21.85 23.37
CA ILE A 128 14.66 22.88 22.69
C ILE A 128 13.22 22.38 22.52
N ASP A 129 12.44 22.41 23.60
CA ASP A 129 11.06 21.87 23.69
C ASP A 129 9.97 22.64 22.91
N VAL A 130 10.36 23.40 21.88
CA VAL A 130 9.42 24.15 21.03
C VAL A 130 8.61 23.24 20.11
N VAL A 131 9.17 22.07 19.74
CA VAL A 131 8.55 21.08 18.85
C VAL A 131 8.82 19.68 19.40
N GLN A 132 7.76 18.90 19.63
CA GLN A 132 7.84 17.54 20.16
C GLN A 132 7.06 16.55 19.26
N GLY A 133 7.43 15.27 19.29
CA GLY A 133 6.73 14.19 18.58
C GLY A 133 7.36 13.75 17.25
N THR A 134 6.52 13.34 16.30
CA THR A 134 6.91 12.68 15.03
C THR A 134 5.99 13.07 13.86
N LEU A 135 6.30 12.67 12.61
CA LEU A 135 5.38 12.86 11.48
C LEU A 135 3.98 12.23 11.66
N CYS A 136 3.81 11.31 12.60
CA CYS A 136 2.50 10.70 12.90
C CYS A 136 1.70 11.46 13.96
N SER A 137 2.36 12.26 14.80
CA SER A 137 1.76 13.22 15.73
C SER A 137 2.84 14.21 16.19
N ILE A 138 2.77 15.46 15.75
CA ILE A 138 3.74 16.52 16.08
C ILE A 138 3.03 17.65 16.85
N GLY A 139 3.57 18.02 18.01
CA GLY A 139 3.07 19.08 18.87
C GLY A 139 3.95 20.32 18.77
N ILE A 140 3.34 21.48 18.50
CA ILE A 140 4.00 22.79 18.54
C ILE A 140 3.28 23.63 19.60
N ARG A 141 3.85 23.62 20.83
CA ARG A 141 3.31 24.22 22.07
C ARG A 141 1.88 23.79 22.43
N SER A 142 0.87 24.33 21.75
CA SER A 142 -0.56 24.12 22.01
C SER A 142 -1.33 23.52 20.83
N VAL A 143 -0.69 23.37 19.66
CA VAL A 143 -1.28 22.77 18.46
C VAL A 143 -0.65 21.41 18.22
N GLU A 144 -1.43 20.35 18.41
CA GLU A 144 -1.09 18.99 18.03
C GLU A 144 -1.53 18.73 16.57
N VAL A 145 -0.74 17.94 15.84
CA VAL A 145 -0.98 17.62 14.43
C VAL A 145 -0.83 16.11 14.22
N THR A 146 -1.90 15.39 14.54
CA THR A 146 -2.00 13.92 14.50
C THR A 146 -2.41 13.40 13.11
N CYS A 147 -1.87 12.25 12.69
CA CYS A 147 -2.27 11.63 11.44
C CYS A 147 -3.71 11.08 11.50
N SER A 148 -4.46 11.25 10.40
CA SER A 148 -5.89 10.94 10.29
C SER A 148 -6.30 9.53 10.73
N LEU A 149 -5.49 8.52 10.39
CA LEU A 149 -5.72 7.13 10.79
C LEU A 149 -5.45 6.91 12.29
N GLY A 150 -4.41 7.54 12.84
CA GLY A 150 -4.09 7.46 14.27
C GLY A 150 -5.16 8.12 15.13
N ALA A 151 -5.63 9.31 14.75
CA ALA A 151 -6.73 9.99 15.43
C ALA A 151 -8.03 9.17 15.42
N LEU A 152 -8.39 8.57 14.29
CA LEU A 152 -9.53 7.65 14.18
C LEU A 152 -9.37 6.41 15.06
N GLN A 153 -8.16 5.85 15.15
CA GLN A 153 -7.89 4.70 16.00
C GLN A 153 -7.89 5.02 17.49
N VAL A 154 -7.37 6.18 17.92
CA VAL A 154 -7.45 6.60 19.32
C VAL A 154 -8.92 6.76 19.73
N PHE A 155 -9.73 7.46 18.93
CA PHE A 155 -11.18 7.59 19.16
C PHE A 155 -11.88 6.23 19.29
N LEU A 156 -11.61 5.27 18.38
CA LEU A 156 -12.18 3.92 18.45
C LEU A 156 -11.65 3.07 19.61
N ALA A 157 -10.45 3.36 20.13
CA ALA A 157 -9.83 2.65 21.25
C ALA A 157 -10.31 3.18 22.61
N SER A 158 -10.58 4.48 22.73
CA SER A 158 -11.03 5.11 23.97
C SER A 158 -12.54 5.25 24.10
N GLY A 159 -13.29 5.23 22.99
CA GLY A 159 -14.70 5.67 22.93
C GLY A 159 -14.88 7.18 23.04
N GLU A 160 -14.00 7.86 23.80
CA GLU A 160 -14.05 9.29 24.08
C GLU A 160 -13.67 10.22 22.91
N LEU A 161 -14.42 11.31 22.76
CA LEU A 161 -14.29 12.25 21.63
C LEU A 161 -13.25 13.36 21.89
N TYR A 162 -11.97 13.01 21.84
CA TYR A 162 -10.86 13.97 21.98
C TYR A 162 -10.77 14.95 20.80
N TRP A 163 -11.49 16.07 20.87
CA TRP A 163 -11.53 17.11 19.83
C TRP A 163 -10.14 17.63 19.43
N ARG A 164 -9.19 17.68 20.38
CA ARG A 164 -7.78 18.08 20.16
C ARG A 164 -7.05 17.22 19.14
N LEU A 165 -7.32 15.91 19.11
CA LEU A 165 -6.72 14.96 18.17
C LEU A 165 -7.57 14.81 16.89
N LEU A 166 -8.90 14.96 17.02
CA LEU A 166 -9.82 14.75 15.90
C LEU A 166 -9.81 15.90 14.88
N LEU A 167 -9.72 17.16 15.31
CA LEU A 167 -9.66 18.31 14.38
C LEU A 167 -8.42 18.28 13.46
N PRO A 168 -7.18 18.02 13.95
CA PRO A 168 -6.01 17.88 13.08
C PRO A 168 -6.08 16.63 12.17
N GLY A 169 -6.61 15.51 12.68
CA GLY A 169 -6.88 14.33 11.87
C GLY A 169 -7.84 14.62 10.71
N LEU A 170 -8.90 15.38 10.98
CA LEU A 170 -9.87 15.83 9.99
C LEU A 170 -9.29 16.85 9.00
N PHE A 171 -8.37 17.73 9.44
CA PHE A 171 -7.64 18.63 8.55
C PHE A 171 -6.85 17.87 7.47
N PHE A 172 -6.15 16.80 7.83
CA PHE A 172 -5.47 15.94 6.83
C PHE A 172 -6.45 15.20 5.92
N VAL A 173 -7.63 14.81 6.42
CA VAL A 173 -8.70 14.26 5.57
C VAL A 173 -9.18 15.31 4.56
N ALA A 174 -9.48 16.54 5.00
CA ALA A 174 -9.90 17.64 4.14
C ALA A 174 -8.83 17.98 3.08
N LEU A 175 -7.54 18.00 3.47
CA LEU A 175 -6.42 18.16 2.55
C LEU A 175 -6.36 17.02 1.52
N ALA A 176 -6.65 15.78 1.93
CA ALA A 176 -6.76 14.63 1.04
C ALA A 176 -8.02 14.65 0.14
N LEU A 177 -9.11 15.35 0.53
CA LEU A 177 -10.26 15.60 -0.37
C LEU A 177 -9.86 16.52 -1.54
N VAL A 178 -9.04 17.54 -1.26
CA VAL A 178 -8.65 18.58 -2.23
C VAL A 178 -7.45 18.16 -3.07
N LEU A 179 -6.39 17.63 -2.46
CA LEU A 179 -5.13 17.25 -3.13
C LEU A 179 -5.05 15.76 -3.49
N GLY A 180 -5.95 14.93 -2.98
CA GLY A 180 -5.83 13.47 -3.08
C GLY A 180 -4.64 12.96 -2.27
N ARG A 181 -4.05 11.85 -2.71
CA ARG A 181 -2.95 11.17 -2.01
C ARG A 181 -1.57 11.85 -2.18
N VAL A 182 -1.50 13.17 -2.36
CA VAL A 182 -0.24 13.93 -2.48
C VAL A 182 0.69 13.66 -1.28
N PHE A 183 0.17 13.60 -0.05
CA PHE A 183 0.94 13.20 1.13
C PHE A 183 1.70 11.88 0.91
N CYS A 184 1.02 10.87 0.35
CA CYS A 184 1.63 9.58 0.05
C CYS A 184 2.72 9.67 -1.02
N GLY A 185 2.67 10.63 -1.94
CA GLY A 185 3.67 10.81 -3.00
C GLY A 185 4.85 11.71 -2.63
N TRP A 186 4.68 12.62 -1.66
CA TRP A 186 5.60 13.74 -1.41
C TRP A 186 6.18 13.77 0.02
N VAL A 187 5.46 13.25 1.02
CA VAL A 187 5.80 13.38 2.46
C VAL A 187 5.97 12.03 3.16
N CYS A 188 5.26 10.99 2.72
CA CYS A 188 5.28 9.68 3.37
C CYS A 188 6.68 9.02 3.30
N PRO A 189 7.36 8.74 4.44
CA PRO A 189 8.72 8.18 4.43
C PRO A 189 8.77 6.76 3.85
N GLN A 190 7.70 5.96 4.00
CA GLN A 190 7.61 4.65 3.31
C GLN A 190 7.61 4.79 1.79
N HIS A 191 7.09 5.89 1.23
CA HIS A 191 7.16 6.13 -0.21
C HIS A 191 8.60 6.41 -0.64
N MET A 192 9.36 7.12 0.20
CA MET A 192 10.78 7.44 -0.03
C MET A 192 11.67 6.21 0.07
N ALA A 193 11.44 5.34 1.07
CA ALA A 193 12.10 4.04 1.17
C ALA A 193 11.83 3.18 -0.10
N GLY A 194 10.61 3.22 -0.62
CA GLY A 194 10.29 2.61 -1.93
C GLY A 194 10.99 3.26 -3.13
N GLU A 195 11.36 4.56 -3.10
CA GLU A 195 12.15 5.18 -4.19
C GLU A 195 13.63 4.82 -4.11
N ALA A 196 14.18 4.62 -2.91
CA ALA A 196 15.48 3.98 -2.75
C ALA A 196 15.45 2.54 -3.28
N GLY A 197 14.36 1.81 -2.99
CA GLY A 197 14.10 0.48 -3.55
C GLY A 197 13.99 0.46 -5.08
N ASP A 198 13.29 1.41 -5.70
CA ASP A 198 13.28 1.59 -7.17
C ASP A 198 14.69 1.83 -7.74
N GLY A 199 15.54 2.57 -7.02
CA GLY A 199 16.96 2.76 -7.36
C GLY A 199 17.76 1.46 -7.30
N VAL A 200 17.64 0.69 -6.21
CA VAL A 200 18.27 -0.64 -6.07
C VAL A 200 17.76 -1.61 -7.15
N ARG A 201 16.45 -1.60 -7.45
CA ARG A 201 15.87 -2.41 -8.52
C ARG A 201 16.45 -2.06 -9.91
N THR A 202 16.79 -0.78 -10.13
CA THR A 202 17.45 -0.30 -11.35
C THR A 202 18.92 -0.75 -11.41
N LEU A 203 19.66 -0.66 -10.30
CA LEU A 203 21.04 -1.17 -10.18
C LEU A 203 21.12 -2.69 -10.42
N LEU A 204 20.10 -3.45 -9.98
CA LEU A 204 19.94 -4.88 -10.25
C LEU A 204 19.43 -5.19 -11.68
N GLY A 205 19.35 -4.21 -12.58
CA GLY A 205 18.91 -4.37 -13.98
C GLY A 205 17.41 -4.62 -14.18
N ARG A 206 16.59 -4.61 -13.12
CA ARG A 206 15.17 -5.00 -13.15
C ARG A 206 14.26 -3.81 -13.44
N ASN A 207 14.53 -3.05 -14.51
CA ASN A 207 13.77 -1.84 -14.83
C ASN A 207 12.45 -2.10 -15.62
N ASP A 208 11.67 -3.08 -15.17
CA ASP A 208 10.44 -3.60 -15.80
C ASP A 208 9.17 -2.78 -15.54
N GLY A 209 9.30 -1.57 -14.99
CA GLY A 209 8.18 -0.74 -14.55
C GLY A 209 7.34 -1.39 -13.43
N ALA A 210 6.09 -0.93 -13.26
CA ALA A 210 5.15 -1.52 -12.29
C ALA A 210 3.96 -2.25 -12.92
N GLY A 211 3.76 -2.09 -14.23
CA GLY A 211 2.66 -2.65 -15.03
C GLY A 211 1.26 -2.09 -14.67
N PRO A 212 0.45 -1.63 -15.64
CA PRO A 212 -0.90 -1.16 -15.36
C PRO A 212 -1.82 -2.32 -14.93
N ASP A 213 -2.41 -2.25 -13.72
CA ASP A 213 -3.22 -3.37 -13.22
C ASP A 213 -4.46 -3.65 -14.09
N PRO A 214 -4.73 -4.91 -14.48
CA PRO A 214 -5.98 -5.25 -15.16
C PRO A 214 -7.17 -5.06 -14.21
N PRO A 215 -8.38 -4.69 -14.71
CA PRO A 215 -9.51 -4.30 -13.86
C PRO A 215 -9.93 -5.34 -12.79
N ARG A 216 -9.77 -6.65 -13.08
CA ARG A 216 -10.02 -7.73 -12.10
C ARG A 216 -9.03 -7.68 -10.93
N ARG A 217 -7.72 -7.51 -11.20
CA ARG A 217 -6.67 -7.42 -10.17
C ARG A 217 -6.83 -6.15 -9.34
N TYR A 218 -7.08 -5.00 -9.97
CA TYR A 218 -7.38 -3.75 -9.26
C TYR A 218 -8.61 -3.88 -8.32
N ARG A 219 -9.70 -4.53 -8.76
CA ARG A 219 -10.86 -4.76 -7.86
C ARG A 219 -10.53 -5.69 -6.70
N ARG A 220 -9.79 -6.79 -6.91
CA ARG A 220 -9.35 -7.69 -5.82
C ARG A 220 -8.41 -6.98 -4.84
N ALA A 221 -7.43 -6.23 -5.35
CA ALA A 221 -6.51 -5.39 -4.58
C ALA A 221 -7.25 -4.37 -3.70
N ARG A 222 -8.21 -3.63 -4.30
CA ARG A 222 -9.04 -2.65 -3.58
C ARG A 222 -9.83 -3.29 -2.46
N ASN A 223 -10.52 -4.39 -2.75
CA ASN A 223 -11.34 -5.06 -1.75
C ASN A 223 -10.46 -5.61 -0.60
N LEU A 224 -9.27 -6.14 -0.92
CA LEU A 224 -8.31 -6.63 0.07
C LEU A 224 -7.78 -5.51 1.00
N TYR A 225 -7.31 -4.37 0.45
CA TYR A 225 -6.83 -3.28 1.32
C TYR A 225 -7.96 -2.65 2.14
N LEU A 226 -9.21 -2.68 1.65
CA LEU A 226 -10.37 -2.21 2.40
C LEU A 226 -10.74 -3.18 3.54
N SER A 227 -10.65 -4.50 3.32
CA SER A 227 -10.83 -5.47 4.42
C SER A 227 -9.70 -5.40 5.44
N ILE A 228 -8.46 -5.09 5.04
CA ILE A 228 -7.33 -4.87 5.98
C ILE A 228 -7.58 -3.63 6.84
N LEU A 229 -8.08 -2.53 6.25
CA LEU A 229 -8.50 -1.36 7.03
C LEU A 229 -9.62 -1.69 8.01
N ALA A 230 -10.70 -2.33 7.53
CA ALA A 230 -11.85 -2.67 8.36
C ALA A 230 -11.46 -3.58 9.53
N ALA A 231 -10.70 -4.66 9.26
CA ALA A 231 -10.21 -5.57 10.29
C ALA A 231 -9.29 -4.87 11.30
N GLY A 232 -8.43 -3.93 10.86
CA GLY A 232 -7.55 -3.17 11.74
C GLY A 232 -8.27 -2.13 12.62
N LEU A 233 -9.40 -1.58 12.14
CA LEU A 233 -10.25 -0.68 12.94
C LEU A 233 -11.08 -1.49 13.95
N VAL A 234 -11.62 -2.64 13.54
CA VAL A 234 -12.33 -3.57 14.45
C VAL A 234 -11.38 -4.11 15.52
N SER A 235 -10.16 -4.54 15.18
CA SER A 235 -9.20 -5.00 16.20
C SER A 235 -8.73 -3.87 17.12
N THR A 236 -8.67 -2.62 16.65
CA THR A 236 -8.43 -1.46 17.50
C THR A 236 -9.55 -1.27 18.53
N ALA A 237 -10.82 -1.36 18.10
CA ALA A 237 -11.98 -1.22 18.99
C ALA A 237 -12.13 -2.39 19.98
N VAL A 238 -11.74 -3.61 19.60
CA VAL A 238 -11.79 -4.79 20.49
C VAL A 238 -10.63 -4.83 21.50
N VAL A 239 -9.44 -4.36 21.12
CA VAL A 239 -8.23 -4.43 21.95
C VAL A 239 -8.01 -3.15 22.79
N GLY A 240 -8.67 -2.04 22.46
CA GLY A 240 -8.47 -0.75 23.15
C GLY A 240 -7.10 -0.10 22.85
N VAL A 241 -6.43 -0.52 21.77
CA VAL A 241 -5.08 -0.06 21.40
C VAL A 241 -5.02 0.20 19.88
N PRO A 242 -4.35 1.27 19.39
CA PRO A 242 -4.16 1.55 17.96
C PRO A 242 -3.35 0.51 17.16
N VAL A 243 -3.83 -0.73 17.01
CA VAL A 243 -3.13 -1.89 16.39
C VAL A 243 -2.46 -1.55 15.05
N ILE A 244 -3.15 -0.84 14.14
CA ILE A 244 -2.59 -0.47 12.84
C ILE A 244 -1.34 0.43 12.97
N CYS A 245 -1.22 1.29 13.99
CA CYS A 245 -0.03 2.13 14.22
C CYS A 245 1.22 1.33 14.65
N TYR A 246 1.06 0.09 15.10
CA TYR A 246 2.18 -0.82 15.36
C TYR A 246 2.67 -1.51 14.09
N VAL A 247 1.76 -1.90 13.18
CA VAL A 247 2.08 -2.62 11.94
C VAL A 247 2.37 -1.68 10.76
N CYS A 248 1.93 -0.42 10.81
CA CYS A 248 2.15 0.55 9.74
C CYS A 248 3.64 0.94 9.65
N PRO A 249 4.32 0.75 8.50
CA PRO A 249 5.75 1.05 8.38
C PRO A 249 6.07 2.54 8.55
N VAL A 250 5.09 3.45 8.33
CA VAL A 250 5.26 4.88 8.64
C VAL A 250 5.38 5.10 10.15
N GLY A 251 4.57 4.38 10.94
CA GLY A 251 4.63 4.40 12.41
C GLY A 251 5.91 3.78 12.93
N ILE A 252 6.34 2.64 12.36
CA ILE A 252 7.62 1.99 12.68
C ILE A 252 8.80 2.92 12.39
N ILE A 253 8.90 3.50 11.18
CA ILE A 253 9.99 4.44 10.83
C ILE A 253 10.03 5.61 11.83
N CYS A 254 8.87 6.19 12.16
CA CYS A 254 8.80 7.29 13.14
C CYS A 254 9.25 6.86 14.55
N ARG A 255 8.82 5.68 15.02
CA ARG A 255 9.15 5.16 16.34
C ARG A 255 10.63 4.78 16.44
N THR A 256 11.16 4.04 15.47
CA THR A 256 12.55 3.61 15.43
C THR A 256 13.52 4.80 15.33
N LEU A 257 13.18 5.86 14.58
CA LEU A 257 13.98 7.09 14.57
C LEU A 257 13.96 7.79 15.94
N PHE A 258 12.79 7.91 16.56
CA PHE A 258 12.66 8.50 17.90
C PHE A 258 13.46 7.70 18.95
N THR A 259 13.29 6.37 19.05
CA THR A 259 14.05 5.55 20.02
C THR A 259 15.54 5.50 19.70
N GLY A 260 15.90 5.56 18.42
CA GLY A 260 17.28 5.64 17.96
C GLY A 260 17.98 6.88 18.49
N THR A 261 17.38 8.07 18.31
CA THR A 261 17.98 9.34 18.77
C THR A 261 17.92 9.54 20.28
N PHE A 262 16.82 9.16 20.95
CA PHE A 262 16.65 9.39 22.39
C PHE A 262 17.33 8.34 23.28
N PHE A 263 17.30 7.06 22.90
CA PHE A 263 17.78 5.95 23.74
C PHE A 263 19.01 5.23 23.17
N GLY A 264 19.54 5.68 22.03
CA GLY A 264 20.62 5.00 21.31
C GLY A 264 20.25 3.63 20.77
N ARG A 265 18.93 3.30 20.68
CA ARG A 265 18.45 1.93 20.44
C ARG A 265 17.48 1.86 19.25
N VAL A 266 17.87 1.06 18.26
CA VAL A 266 17.06 0.66 17.11
C VAL A 266 16.20 -0.54 17.50
N GLY A 267 14.87 -0.41 17.39
CA GLY A 267 13.95 -1.53 17.64
C GLY A 267 13.95 -2.57 16.51
N GLY A 268 13.81 -3.85 16.84
CA GLY A 268 13.74 -4.96 15.87
C GLY A 268 12.58 -4.85 14.87
N GLU A 269 11.59 -4.00 15.15
CA GLU A 269 10.54 -3.56 14.22
C GLU A 269 11.10 -3.05 12.87
N ILE A 270 12.32 -2.53 12.83
CA ILE A 270 12.97 -2.09 11.57
C ILE A 270 13.11 -3.23 10.55
N PHE A 271 13.23 -4.49 11.00
CA PHE A 271 13.26 -5.65 10.10
C PHE A 271 11.95 -5.83 9.33
N ILE A 272 10.81 -5.37 9.85
CA ILE A 272 9.52 -5.37 9.14
C ILE A 272 9.57 -4.39 7.98
N VAL A 273 10.12 -3.19 8.19
CA VAL A 273 10.29 -2.18 7.13
C VAL A 273 11.29 -2.68 6.08
N ALA A 274 12.40 -3.27 6.50
CA ALA A 274 13.39 -3.88 5.60
C ALA A 274 12.79 -5.02 4.77
N ALA A 275 11.98 -5.89 5.37
CA ALA A 275 11.27 -6.96 4.66
C ALA A 275 10.24 -6.43 3.66
N ILE A 276 9.50 -5.37 4.01
CA ILE A 276 8.58 -4.69 3.08
C ILE A 276 9.34 -4.07 1.90
N VAL A 277 10.45 -3.35 2.14
CA VAL A 277 11.26 -2.76 1.07
C VAL A 277 11.92 -3.83 0.21
N GLY A 278 12.44 -4.92 0.80
CA GLY A 278 12.96 -6.08 0.06
C GLY A 278 11.91 -6.74 -0.82
N PHE A 279 10.67 -6.90 -0.34
CA PHE A 279 9.54 -7.35 -1.14
C PHE A 279 9.20 -6.38 -2.28
N GLU A 280 9.27 -5.07 -2.06
CA GLU A 280 9.05 -4.08 -3.14
C GLU A 280 10.18 -4.09 -4.18
N VAL A 281 11.43 -4.27 -3.77
CA VAL A 281 12.61 -4.42 -4.65
C VAL A 281 12.54 -5.69 -5.49
N VAL A 282 12.14 -6.82 -4.91
CA VAL A 282 12.12 -8.12 -5.59
C VAL A 282 10.82 -8.33 -6.39
N ALA A 283 9.65 -8.25 -5.75
CA ALA A 283 8.40 -8.80 -6.27
C ALA A 283 7.45 -7.77 -6.89
N SER A 284 7.33 -6.55 -6.34
CA SER A 284 6.43 -5.52 -6.88
C SER A 284 6.77 -4.12 -6.39
N ARG A 285 7.15 -3.22 -7.30
CA ARG A 285 7.22 -1.78 -7.03
C ARG A 285 5.97 -1.32 -6.27
N ARG A 286 6.19 -0.66 -5.12
CA ARG A 286 5.15 -0.11 -4.25
C ARG A 286 4.06 -1.09 -3.80
N GLY A 287 4.38 -2.38 -3.72
CA GLY A 287 3.45 -3.45 -3.35
C GLY A 287 2.68 -3.17 -2.05
N TRP A 288 3.33 -2.62 -1.01
CA TRP A 288 2.65 -2.22 0.23
C TRP A 288 1.64 -1.10 -0.03
N CYS A 289 2.07 -0.03 -0.69
CA CYS A 289 1.22 1.13 -0.99
C CYS A 289 0.06 0.80 -1.94
N ARG A 290 0.19 -0.25 -2.76
CA ARG A 290 -0.75 -0.68 -3.79
C ARG A 290 -1.77 -1.71 -3.29
N TYR A 291 -1.39 -2.59 -2.36
CA TYR A 291 -2.19 -3.77 -1.97
C TYR A 291 -2.52 -3.89 -0.47
N ILE A 292 -1.80 -3.21 0.43
CA ILE A 292 -1.88 -3.46 1.89
C ILE A 292 -2.14 -2.18 2.70
N CYS A 293 -1.54 -1.06 2.32
CA CYS A 293 -1.43 0.16 3.15
C CYS A 293 -2.79 0.71 3.64
N PRO A 294 -3.10 0.65 4.95
CA PRO A 294 -4.41 1.05 5.48
C PRO A 294 -4.62 2.58 5.51
N LEU A 295 -3.56 3.38 5.63
CA LEU A 295 -3.67 4.84 5.43
C LEU A 295 -4.02 5.16 3.96
N GLY A 296 -3.46 4.39 3.02
CA GLY A 296 -3.89 4.42 1.61
C GLY A 296 -5.34 3.98 1.44
N ALA A 297 -5.77 2.94 2.17
CA ALA A 297 -7.15 2.46 2.17
C ALA A 297 -8.14 3.55 2.65
N LEU A 298 -7.85 4.25 3.75
CA LEU A 298 -8.64 5.38 4.26
C LEU A 298 -8.80 6.47 3.19
N TYR A 299 -7.68 6.91 2.59
CA TYR A 299 -7.67 7.85 1.46
C TYR A 299 -8.18 7.25 0.12
N SER A 300 -8.84 6.09 0.13
CA SER A 300 -9.59 5.53 -1.01
C SER A 300 -11.06 5.85 -0.96
N LEU A 301 -11.63 5.98 0.24
CA LEU A 301 -13.08 6.06 0.46
C LEU A 301 -13.63 7.36 -0.14
N PHE A 302 -12.88 8.45 0.02
CA PHE A 302 -13.23 9.79 -0.44
C PHE A 302 -13.36 9.92 -1.97
N PRO A 303 -14.31 10.74 -2.45
CA PRO A 303 -14.65 10.82 -3.87
C PRO A 303 -13.58 11.55 -4.70
N MET A 304 -12.90 10.80 -5.58
CA MET A 304 -11.91 11.28 -6.58
C MET A 304 -12.49 12.22 -7.67
N GLY A 305 -13.66 12.81 -7.43
CA GLY A 305 -14.30 13.80 -8.28
C GLY A 305 -13.74 15.20 -8.02
N ALA A 306 -13.77 15.66 -6.75
CA ALA A 306 -13.30 17.00 -6.38
C ALA A 306 -11.77 17.14 -6.48
N SER A 307 -11.07 16.12 -5.95
CA SER A 307 -9.62 15.99 -5.82
C SER A 307 -8.80 16.39 -7.04
N LEU A 308 -7.62 16.95 -6.78
CA LEU A 308 -6.49 16.99 -7.69
C LEU A 308 -6.19 15.58 -8.22
N ARG A 309 -6.02 15.47 -9.55
CA ARG A 309 -5.66 14.24 -10.25
C ARG A 309 -4.88 14.56 -11.51
N VAL A 310 -4.09 13.59 -11.99
CA VAL A 310 -3.50 13.65 -13.33
C VAL A 310 -4.61 13.51 -14.39
N ARG A 311 -4.49 14.27 -15.48
CA ARG A 311 -5.27 14.11 -16.73
C ARG A 311 -4.36 14.18 -17.96
N ARG A 312 -4.76 13.47 -19.02
CA ARG A 312 -4.22 13.56 -20.37
C ARG A 312 -4.93 14.66 -21.15
N ASP A 313 -4.15 15.49 -21.84
CA ASP A 313 -4.57 16.21 -23.04
C ASP A 313 -4.49 15.22 -24.23
N ALA A 314 -5.64 14.96 -24.87
CA ALA A 314 -5.70 14.01 -25.99
C ALA A 314 -4.94 14.53 -27.21
N ALA A 315 -4.98 15.84 -27.49
CA ALA A 315 -4.43 16.45 -28.69
C ALA A 315 -2.89 16.50 -28.70
N ARG A 316 -2.24 16.36 -27.52
CA ARG A 316 -0.78 16.38 -27.37
C ARG A 316 -0.14 14.99 -27.20
N CYS A 317 -0.94 13.94 -27.04
CA CYS A 317 -0.43 12.66 -26.54
C CYS A 317 -0.27 11.63 -27.67
N VAL A 318 0.98 11.43 -28.10
CA VAL A 318 1.42 10.49 -29.14
C VAL A 318 1.47 9.01 -28.70
N GLU A 319 0.80 8.65 -27.61
CA GLU A 319 0.63 7.28 -27.09
C GLU A 319 1.92 6.44 -26.89
N CYS A 320 3.05 7.10 -26.63
CA CYS A 320 4.39 6.48 -26.51
C CYS A 320 4.63 5.57 -25.29
N GLY A 321 3.60 5.18 -24.52
CA GLY A 321 3.68 4.24 -23.40
C GLY A 321 4.42 4.69 -22.12
N ALA A 322 5.48 5.50 -22.23
CA ALA A 322 6.46 5.80 -21.17
C ALA A 322 5.84 6.20 -19.81
N CYS A 323 4.76 6.98 -19.81
CA CYS A 323 4.07 7.42 -18.60
C CYS A 323 3.26 6.32 -17.87
N GLU A 324 3.00 5.17 -18.50
CA GLU A 324 2.47 3.96 -17.86
C GLU A 324 3.62 3.07 -17.34
N THR A 325 4.73 2.95 -18.08
CA THR A 325 5.94 2.21 -17.69
C THR A 325 6.55 2.76 -16.39
N ASP A 326 6.79 4.08 -16.36
CA ASP A 326 7.38 4.79 -15.21
C ASP A 326 6.40 4.97 -14.04
N CYS A 327 5.12 4.56 -14.16
CA CYS A 327 4.14 4.79 -13.11
C CYS A 327 4.33 3.80 -11.95
N PRO A 328 4.85 4.22 -10.77
CA PRO A 328 5.22 3.26 -9.73
C PRO A 328 4.00 2.68 -8.99
N MET A 329 2.79 3.19 -9.26
CA MET A 329 1.52 2.65 -8.77
C MET A 329 0.81 1.73 -9.79
N GLY A 330 1.33 1.58 -11.01
CA GLY A 330 0.69 0.80 -12.06
C GLY A 330 -0.67 1.34 -12.48
N GLU A 331 -0.75 2.66 -12.70
CA GLU A 331 -1.89 3.32 -13.36
C GLU A 331 -1.66 3.44 -14.87
N SER A 332 -2.69 3.84 -15.61
CA SER A 332 -2.60 4.08 -17.06
C SER A 332 -2.92 5.54 -17.41
N PRO A 333 -2.01 6.52 -17.18
CA PRO A 333 -2.27 7.93 -17.48
C PRO A 333 -2.49 8.19 -18.97
N MET A 334 -1.78 7.46 -19.86
CA MET A 334 -1.97 7.53 -21.30
C MET A 334 -3.40 7.12 -21.69
N ARG A 335 -3.90 5.98 -21.21
CA ARG A 335 -5.31 5.58 -21.46
C ARG A 335 -6.34 6.32 -20.59
N GLY A 336 -5.94 7.42 -19.92
CA GLY A 336 -6.79 8.22 -19.02
C GLY A 336 -7.23 7.51 -17.73
N LEU A 337 -6.91 6.23 -17.58
CA LEU A 337 -7.29 5.35 -16.48
C LEU A 337 -6.35 5.56 -15.28
N VAL A 338 -6.50 6.73 -14.66
CA VAL A 338 -5.89 7.07 -13.37
C VAL A 338 -6.93 6.81 -12.28
N ARG A 339 -6.65 5.83 -11.41
CA ARG A 339 -7.57 5.34 -10.36
C ARG A 339 -7.24 5.93 -8.99
N ARG A 340 -8.05 5.59 -7.97
CA ARG A 340 -7.92 6.14 -6.60
C ARG A 340 -6.60 5.79 -5.91
N SER A 341 -5.88 4.79 -6.41
CA SER A 341 -4.54 4.39 -5.97
C SER A 341 -3.42 5.39 -6.33
N CYS A 342 -3.63 6.30 -7.29
CA CYS A 342 -2.64 7.28 -7.69
C CYS A 342 -2.20 8.20 -6.53
N THR A 343 -0.88 8.27 -6.26
CA THR A 343 -0.28 9.08 -5.19
C THR A 343 0.01 10.54 -5.60
N ASN A 344 -0.41 10.99 -6.79
CA ASN A 344 -0.09 12.31 -7.34
C ASN A 344 1.42 12.67 -7.24
N CYS A 345 2.30 11.67 -7.34
CA CYS A 345 3.77 11.78 -7.23
C CYS A 345 4.47 12.41 -8.46
N ALA A 346 3.68 12.87 -9.45
CA ALA A 346 4.08 13.60 -10.66
C ALA A 346 5.04 12.92 -11.66
N VAL A 347 5.60 11.73 -11.38
CA VAL A 347 6.55 11.02 -12.29
C VAL A 347 6.06 10.99 -13.74
N CYS A 348 4.83 10.51 -13.96
CA CYS A 348 4.21 10.44 -15.29
C CYS A 348 4.09 11.79 -16.03
N ILE A 349 4.08 12.92 -15.32
CA ILE A 349 4.09 14.26 -15.92
C ILE A 349 5.52 14.64 -16.33
N ASP A 350 6.50 14.42 -15.46
CA ASP A 350 7.91 14.74 -15.70
C ASP A 350 8.54 13.86 -16.79
N THR A 351 8.15 12.59 -16.90
CA THR A 351 8.58 11.65 -17.96
C THR A 351 7.99 12.01 -19.34
N CYS A 352 6.87 12.73 -19.40
CA CYS A 352 6.13 12.92 -20.66
C CYS A 352 6.87 13.85 -21.64
N PRO A 353 7.31 13.36 -22.83
CA PRO A 353 8.09 14.16 -23.77
C PRO A 353 7.30 15.35 -24.34
N GLU A 354 6.05 15.10 -24.75
CA GLU A 354 5.16 16.11 -25.33
C GLU A 354 4.40 16.96 -24.30
N GLY A 355 4.67 16.76 -22.99
CA GLY A 355 4.01 17.52 -21.91
C GLY A 355 2.48 17.38 -21.88
N ALA A 356 1.95 16.25 -22.38
CA ALA A 356 0.52 16.01 -22.54
C ALA A 356 -0.20 15.67 -21.22
N LEU A 357 0.52 15.46 -20.12
CA LEU A 357 -0.04 15.13 -18.80
C LEU A 357 0.06 16.34 -17.87
N HIS A 358 -1.01 16.62 -17.13
CA HIS A 358 -1.08 17.75 -16.20
C HIS A 358 -1.97 17.44 -14.99
N PHE A 359 -1.80 18.20 -13.91
CA PHE A 359 -2.70 18.15 -12.77
C PHE A 359 -3.97 18.98 -13.01
N SER A 360 -5.12 18.45 -12.59
CA SER A 360 -6.43 19.08 -12.68
C SER A 360 -7.29 18.66 -11.48
N SER A 361 -7.97 19.61 -10.84
CA SER A 361 -9.03 19.36 -9.85
C SER A 361 -10.37 19.87 -10.39
N ARG A 362 -11.51 19.35 -9.92
CA ARG A 362 -12.81 19.90 -10.36
C ARG A 362 -12.97 21.36 -9.93
N LEU A 363 -12.54 21.71 -8.71
CA LEU A 363 -12.57 23.07 -8.16
C LEU A 363 -11.94 24.10 -9.12
N VAL A 364 -10.70 23.85 -9.56
CA VAL A 364 -9.98 24.72 -10.50
C VAL A 364 -10.64 24.74 -11.88
N SER A 365 -11.18 23.60 -12.35
CA SER A 365 -11.90 23.55 -13.63
C SER A 365 -13.22 24.35 -13.59
N SER A 366 -13.95 24.32 -12.48
CA SER A 366 -15.19 25.09 -12.28
C SER A 366 -14.91 26.59 -12.23
N ALA A 367 -13.88 27.01 -11.49
CA ALA A 367 -13.44 28.41 -11.43
C ALA A 367 -13.02 28.93 -12.82
N ARG A 368 -12.18 28.18 -13.56
CA ARG A 368 -11.82 28.54 -14.94
C ARG A 368 -13.02 28.58 -15.88
N ARG A 369 -14.02 27.70 -15.71
CA ARG A 369 -15.23 27.72 -16.56
C ARG A 369 -16.09 28.95 -16.29
N ARG A 370 -16.22 29.39 -15.02
CA ARG A 370 -16.87 30.66 -14.67
C ARG A 370 -16.12 31.87 -15.24
N LEU A 371 -14.82 31.99 -14.98
CA LEU A 371 -13.97 33.08 -15.51
C LEU A 371 -13.99 33.17 -17.04
N ASN A 372 -14.06 32.04 -17.76
CA ASN A 372 -14.18 32.03 -19.23
C ASN A 372 -15.58 32.42 -19.72
N LEU A 373 -16.65 32.16 -18.94
CA LEU A 373 -18.00 32.61 -19.26
C LEU A 373 -18.14 34.12 -18.99
N GLU A 374 -17.63 34.61 -17.86
CA GLU A 374 -17.56 36.04 -17.51
C GLU A 374 -16.71 36.84 -18.50
N ARG A 375 -15.57 36.30 -18.96
CA ARG A 375 -14.77 36.93 -20.01
C ARG A 375 -15.51 36.95 -21.35
N ARG A 376 -16.27 35.90 -21.68
CA ARG A 376 -17.13 35.88 -22.88
C ARG A 376 -18.27 36.91 -22.80
N SER A 377 -18.97 37.01 -21.68
CA SER A 377 -20.07 37.97 -21.51
C SER A 377 -19.59 39.42 -21.60
N ARG A 378 -18.41 39.72 -21.02
CA ARG A 378 -17.77 41.03 -21.18
C ARG A 378 -17.36 41.31 -22.62
N SER A 379 -16.81 40.32 -23.36
CA SER A 379 -16.48 40.52 -24.78
C SER A 379 -17.72 40.71 -25.67
N SER A 380 -18.88 40.15 -25.32
CA SER A 380 -20.14 40.37 -26.06
C SER A 380 -20.85 41.68 -25.70
N GLN A 381 -20.49 42.32 -24.59
CA GLN A 381 -21.00 43.66 -24.21
C GLN A 381 -20.02 44.78 -24.59
N GLY A 382 -18.85 44.43 -25.11
CA GLY A 382 -17.72 45.35 -25.31
C GLY A 382 -17.48 45.77 -26.76
N ASN A 383 -18.53 46.10 -27.53
CA ASN A 383 -18.33 46.93 -28.72
C ASN A 383 -19.59 47.76 -29.14
N PRO A 384 -19.71 49.01 -28.64
CA PRO A 384 -20.66 50.00 -29.16
C PRO A 384 -20.13 50.82 -30.35
N TYR A 385 -18.91 50.54 -30.85
CA TYR A 385 -18.18 51.37 -31.81
C TYR A 385 -17.54 50.53 -32.93
N LEU A 386 -18.38 49.88 -33.72
CA LEU A 386 -18.10 49.66 -35.15
C LEU A 386 -19.14 50.49 -35.95
N PRO A 387 -18.73 51.07 -37.10
CA PRO A 387 -19.50 52.11 -37.79
C PRO A 387 -20.74 51.57 -38.52
#